data_AF-A0A1X0S7T4-F1
#
_entry.id   AF-A0A1X0S7T4-F1
#
_cell.length_a   1.000
_cell.length_b   1.000
_cell.length_c   1.000
_cell.angle_alpha   90.00
_cell.angle_beta   90.00
_cell.angle_gamma   90.00
#
_symmetry.space_group_name_H-M   'P 1'
#
loop_
_entity.id
_entity.type
_entity.pdbx_description
1 polymer ?
#
loop_
_entity_poly.entity_id
_entity_poly.type
_entity_poly.pdbx_seq_one_letter_code
_entity_poly.pdbx_strand_id
1 'polypeptide(L)'
;MTNDSRPKDELLPSYSCTVHKVGICHAKIEVDSLGAKPWRRPWRHIFMELRGTFLQIYEIKTFKPLYLPTFPADYQQTFKWIPLINLSLSQLEAVVADDYKKRSNVFRIIDSSLRLLIQVQTMAEMHSWMEKLSAGKLEIKVKVRYDSFLFSKVKIFL
;
A
#
# COMPACT_ATOMS: atom_id res chain seq x y z
N MET A 1 19.40 32.58 38.09
CA MET A 1 19.80 31.23 37.67
C MET A 1 18.61 30.31 37.88
N THR A 2 17.81 30.07 36.84
CA THR A 2 16.58 29.26 36.90
C THR A 2 16.90 27.83 36.48
N ASN A 3 16.70 26.88 37.38
CA ASN A 3 16.85 25.45 37.13
C ASN A 3 15.64 24.95 36.32
N ASP A 4 15.81 24.71 35.02
CA ASP A 4 14.80 24.08 34.16
C ASP A 4 14.90 22.56 34.30
N SER A 5 14.06 21.97 35.15
CA SER A 5 14.02 20.56 35.54
C SER A 5 13.15 19.68 34.61
N ARG A 6 13.12 19.97 33.31
CA ARG A 6 12.47 19.10 32.33
C ARG A 6 13.40 17.93 31.99
N PRO A 7 12.96 16.66 32.05
CA PRO A 7 13.79 15.55 31.60
C PRO A 7 14.07 15.73 30.10
N LYS A 8 15.33 16.06 29.79
CA LYS A 8 15.86 16.03 28.43
C LYS A 8 16.18 14.57 28.13
N ASP A 9 15.78 14.13 26.94
CA ASP A 9 16.15 12.84 26.32
C ASP A 9 15.21 11.65 26.56
N GLU A 10 13.89 11.86 26.51
CA GLU A 10 13.01 10.79 25.98
C GLU A 10 13.28 10.63 24.48
N LEU A 11 14.37 9.91 24.15
CA LEU A 11 14.67 9.49 22.79
C LEU A 11 13.55 8.55 22.35
N LEU A 12 12.69 9.04 21.46
CA LEU A 12 11.69 8.20 20.79
C LEU A 12 12.44 6.99 20.21
N PRO A 13 11.95 5.75 20.45
CA PRO A 13 12.59 4.60 19.87
C PRO A 13 12.63 4.76 18.35
N SER A 14 13.74 4.34 17.74
CA SER A 14 13.90 4.36 16.29
C SER A 14 12.93 3.34 15.68
N TYR A 15 11.72 3.78 15.37
CA TYR A 15 10.73 2.94 14.71
C TYR A 15 11.15 2.71 13.27
N SER A 16 11.62 1.50 12.96
CA SER A 16 11.82 1.03 11.59
C SER A 16 10.63 0.18 11.16
N CYS A 17 10.02 0.52 10.03
CA CYS A 17 8.91 -0.26 9.50
C CYS A 17 9.45 -1.55 8.87
N THR A 18 9.09 -2.71 9.42
CA THR A 18 9.58 -4.01 8.99
C THR A 18 8.97 -4.45 7.65
N VAL A 19 7.74 -3.99 7.37
CA VAL A 19 7.00 -4.31 6.14
C VAL A 19 6.92 -3.07 5.25
N HIS A 20 7.99 -2.82 4.49
CA HIS A 20 8.02 -1.79 3.46
C HIS A 20 8.34 -2.40 2.09
N LYS A 21 7.56 -2.07 1.07
CA LYS A 21 7.85 -2.46 -0.32
C LYS A 21 7.29 -1.45 -1.29
N VAL A 22 8.03 -1.14 -2.35
CA VAL A 22 7.62 -0.17 -3.37
C VAL A 22 7.90 -0.74 -4.74
N GLY A 23 7.09 -0.39 -5.74
CA GLY A 23 7.32 -0.84 -7.10
C GLY A 23 6.35 -0.28 -8.13
N ILE A 24 6.79 -0.26 -9.38
CA ILE A 24 5.96 0.12 -10.52
C ILE A 24 5.24 -1.11 -11.03
N CYS A 25 3.92 -1.03 -11.15
CA CYS A 25 3.07 -2.13 -11.58
C CYS A 25 2.05 -1.64 -12.62
N HIS A 26 1.32 -2.57 -13.22
CA HIS A 26 0.12 -2.22 -13.99
C HIS A 26 -1.10 -2.71 -13.25
N ALA A 27 -2.14 -1.88 -13.14
CA ALA A 27 -3.39 -2.28 -12.51
C ALA A 27 -4.58 -2.17 -13.45
N LYS A 28 -5.56 -3.05 -13.23
CA LYS A 28 -6.86 -3.04 -13.88
C LYS A 28 -7.95 -3.24 -12.83
N ILE A 29 -8.93 -2.35 -12.83
CA ILE A 29 -10.08 -2.43 -11.92
C ILE A 29 -11.10 -3.43 -12.49
N GLU A 30 -11.51 -4.42 -11.70
CA GLU A 30 -12.58 -5.35 -12.04
C GLU A 30 -13.94 -4.84 -11.53
N VAL A 31 -13.96 -4.42 -10.26
CA VAL A 31 -15.13 -3.94 -9.51
C VAL A 31 -14.74 -2.67 -8.75
N ASP A 32 -15.58 -1.64 -8.85
CA ASP A 32 -15.39 -0.35 -8.16
C ASP A 32 -15.99 -0.36 -6.75
N SER A 33 -15.68 0.63 -5.92
CA SER A 33 -16.07 0.73 -4.50
C SER A 33 -17.59 0.72 -4.27
N LEU A 34 -18.36 0.99 -5.32
CA LEU A 34 -19.84 0.95 -5.33
C LEU A 34 -20.40 -0.41 -5.77
N GLY A 35 -19.56 -1.43 -5.93
CA GLY A 35 -19.94 -2.76 -6.46
C GLY A 35 -20.30 -2.75 -7.95
N ALA A 36 -20.35 -1.58 -8.57
CA ALA A 36 -20.62 -1.42 -9.99
C ALA A 36 -19.38 -1.78 -10.82
N LYS A 37 -19.63 -2.30 -12.02
CA LYS A 37 -18.60 -2.62 -13.01
C LYS A 37 -18.27 -1.35 -13.82
N PRO A 38 -17.03 -0.82 -13.76
CA PRO A 38 -16.68 0.38 -14.50
C PRO A 38 -16.85 0.22 -16.02
N TRP A 39 -17.37 1.27 -16.68
CA TRP A 39 -17.60 1.31 -18.13
C TRP A 39 -16.31 1.10 -18.94
N ARG A 40 -15.22 1.74 -18.55
CA ARG A 40 -13.88 1.56 -19.14
C ARG A 40 -12.90 1.05 -18.10
N ARG A 41 -12.27 -0.08 -18.40
CA ARG A 41 -11.32 -0.77 -17.51
C ARG A 41 -9.99 -1.07 -18.22
N PRO A 42 -9.28 -0.03 -18.70
CA PRO A 42 -7.96 -0.22 -19.28
C PRO A 42 -6.95 -0.60 -18.18
N TRP A 43 -5.86 -1.22 -18.60
CA TRP A 43 -4.67 -1.36 -17.75
C TRP A 43 -4.01 0.02 -17.61
N ARG A 44 -3.69 0.41 -16.38
CA ARG A 44 -3.04 1.69 -16.06
C ARG A 44 -1.68 1.44 -15.43
N HIS A 45 -0.71 2.30 -15.74
CA HIS A 45 0.58 2.32 -15.06
C HIS A 45 0.40 2.92 -13.67
N ILE A 46 0.79 2.18 -12.65
CA ILE A 46 0.65 2.58 -11.26
C ILE A 46 1.98 2.45 -10.53
N PHE A 47 2.17 3.31 -9.55
CA PHE A 47 3.21 3.17 -8.54
C PHE A 47 2.53 2.67 -7.27
N MET A 48 3.03 1.58 -6.73
CA MET A 48 2.48 0.93 -5.56
C MET A 48 3.47 1.03 -4.42
N GLU A 49 2.99 1.47 -3.27
CA GLU A 49 3.77 1.64 -2.07
C GLU A 49 3.06 0.97 -0.90
N LEU A 50 3.72 -0.02 -0.29
CA LEU A 50 3.27 -0.71 0.90
C LEU A 50 4.08 -0.20 2.09
N ARG A 51 3.40 0.47 3.03
CA ARG A 51 3.97 0.97 4.29
C ARG A 51 3.25 0.33 5.47
N GLY A 52 3.89 -0.69 6.07
CA GLY A 52 3.39 -1.43 7.23
C GLY A 52 2.06 -2.11 6.95
N THR A 53 0.99 -1.38 7.24
CA THR A 53 -0.41 -1.85 7.16
C THR A 53 -1.25 -1.13 6.11
N PHE A 54 -0.65 -0.16 5.39
CA PHE A 54 -1.31 0.61 4.35
C PHE A 54 -0.67 0.36 2.99
N LEU A 55 -1.52 0.16 1.99
CA LEU A 55 -1.15 0.07 0.59
C LEU A 55 -1.65 1.31 -0.15
N GLN A 56 -0.73 2.13 -0.62
CA GLN A 56 -1.01 3.32 -1.39
C GLN A 56 -0.72 3.06 -2.87
N ILE A 57 -1.68 3.40 -3.71
CA ILE A 57 -1.58 3.26 -5.16
C ILE A 57 -1.65 4.65 -5.77
N TYR A 58 -0.63 4.99 -6.55
CA TYR A 58 -0.52 6.26 -7.26
C TYR A 58 -0.63 6.00 -8.76
N GLU A 59 -1.37 6.84 -9.47
CA GLU A 59 -1.45 6.76 -10.93
C GLU A 59 -0.23 7.44 -11.55
N ILE A 60 0.55 6.70 -12.34
CA ILE A 60 1.64 7.28 -13.11
C ILE A 60 1.03 7.79 -14.41
N LYS A 61 0.68 9.07 -14.44
CA LYS A 61 0.37 9.74 -15.70
C LYS A 61 1.70 9.94 -16.41
N THR A 62 1.94 9.19 -17.49
CA THR A 62 3.06 9.48 -18.40
C THR A 62 2.84 10.88 -18.94
N PHE A 63 3.48 11.88 -18.31
CA PHE A 63 3.57 13.21 -18.88
C PHE A 63 4.31 13.03 -20.19
N LYS A 64 3.64 13.19 -21.33
CA LYS A 64 4.35 13.27 -22.61
C LYS A 64 5.23 14.51 -22.51
N PRO A 65 6.58 14.41 -22.54
CA PRO A 65 7.39 15.59 -22.71
C PRO A 65 7.24 15.97 -24.18
N LEU A 66 6.14 16.64 -24.52
CA LEU A 66 6.11 17.41 -25.74
C LEU A 66 7.15 18.51 -25.51
N TYR A 67 8.22 18.48 -26.32
CA TYR A 67 9.29 19.47 -26.42
C TYR A 67 9.95 19.84 -25.06
N LEU A 68 11.08 19.22 -24.71
CA LEU A 68 12.00 19.91 -23.80
C LEU A 68 12.79 20.95 -24.61
N PRO A 69 12.78 22.21 -24.14
CA PRO A 69 14.03 22.92 -23.99
C PRO A 69 14.17 23.47 -22.56
N THR A 70 15.36 23.25 -21.99
CA THR A 70 16.03 24.13 -21.02
C THR A 70 15.21 24.61 -19.81
N PHE A 71 14.81 23.69 -18.94
CA PHE A 71 14.64 24.02 -17.52
C PHE A 71 15.70 23.23 -16.73
N PRO A 72 16.39 23.82 -15.75
CA PRO A 72 17.28 23.06 -14.88
C PRO A 72 16.47 21.90 -14.27
N ALA A 73 17.10 20.73 -14.17
CA ALA A 73 16.47 19.44 -13.86
C ALA A 73 15.64 19.46 -12.55
N ASP A 74 15.79 20.50 -11.75
CA ASP A 74 15.13 20.72 -10.47
C ASP A 74 13.62 21.07 -10.61
N TYR A 75 13.11 21.41 -11.81
CA TYR A 75 11.76 21.97 -11.98
C TYR A 75 10.72 21.12 -12.76
N GLN A 76 11.04 19.91 -13.24
CA GLN A 76 10.09 19.11 -14.08
C GLN A 76 9.43 17.90 -13.41
N GLN A 77 8.98 18.01 -12.16
CA GLN A 77 8.06 17.03 -11.56
C GLN A 77 6.99 17.76 -10.76
N THR A 78 5.79 17.93 -11.31
CA THR A 78 4.63 18.36 -10.52
C THR A 78 4.19 17.19 -9.63
N PHE A 79 4.95 17.00 -8.55
CA PHE A 79 4.73 16.08 -7.46
C PHE A 79 3.48 16.46 -6.66
N LYS A 80 2.28 16.14 -7.16
CA LYS A 80 1.15 15.96 -6.25
C LYS A 80 1.00 14.46 -6.01
N TRP A 81 1.75 13.94 -5.04
CA TRP A 81 1.67 12.58 -4.51
C TRP A 81 0.33 12.33 -3.79
N ILE A 82 -0.78 12.51 -4.49
CA ILE A 82 -2.10 12.15 -3.98
C ILE A 82 -2.29 10.67 -4.31
N PRO A 83 -2.43 9.79 -3.31
CA PRO A 83 -2.75 8.40 -3.57
C PRO A 83 -4.12 8.34 -4.25
N LEU A 84 -4.19 7.65 -5.39
CA LEU A 84 -5.45 7.37 -6.08
C LEU A 84 -6.34 6.49 -5.19
N ILE A 85 -5.71 5.52 -4.53
CA ILE A 85 -6.36 4.58 -3.64
C ILE A 85 -5.46 4.37 -2.43
N ASN A 86 -6.04 4.47 -1.24
CA ASN A 86 -5.39 4.11 0.01
C ASN A 86 -6.18 2.95 0.62
N LEU A 87 -5.56 1.78 0.69
CA LEU A 87 -6.16 0.56 1.19
C LEU A 87 -5.51 0.15 2.51
N SER A 88 -6.33 -0.24 3.48
CA SER A 88 -5.84 -0.91 4.69
C SER A 88 -5.69 -2.41 4.43
N LEU A 89 -4.58 -3.00 4.88
CA LEU A 89 -4.35 -4.45 4.76
C LEU A 89 -5.29 -5.30 5.63
N SER A 90 -6.05 -4.69 6.55
CA SER A 90 -6.97 -5.40 7.44
C SER A 90 -8.05 -6.16 6.69
N GLN A 91 -8.63 -5.53 5.68
CA GLN A 91 -9.72 -6.04 4.84
C GLN A 91 -9.23 -6.60 3.50
N LEU A 92 -7.95 -6.38 3.20
CA LEU A 92 -7.34 -6.75 1.93
C LEU A 92 -6.99 -8.24 1.89
N GLU A 93 -7.29 -8.88 0.76
CA GLU A 93 -6.87 -10.22 0.41
C GLU A 93 -6.11 -10.20 -0.90
N ALA A 94 -4.88 -10.70 -0.86
CA ALA A 94 -4.05 -10.88 -2.04
C ALA A 94 -4.15 -12.35 -2.48
N VAL A 95 -4.59 -12.59 -3.71
CA VAL A 95 -4.82 -13.93 -4.27
C VAL A 95 -4.14 -14.02 -5.64
N VAL A 96 -3.52 -15.15 -5.96
CA VAL A 96 -2.94 -15.37 -7.30
C VAL A 96 -4.07 -15.53 -8.32
N ALA A 97 -3.96 -14.85 -9.47
CA ALA A 97 -4.99 -14.86 -10.51
C ALA A 97 -4.67 -15.89 -11.61
N ASP A 98 -4.75 -17.19 -11.28
CA ASP A 98 -4.47 -18.29 -12.22
C ASP A 98 -5.50 -18.39 -13.37
N ASP A 99 -6.67 -17.78 -13.19
CA ASP A 99 -7.73 -17.69 -14.18
C ASP A 99 -7.37 -16.72 -15.34
N TYR A 100 -6.42 -15.80 -15.12
CA TYR A 100 -6.13 -14.73 -16.05
C TYR A 100 -5.04 -15.08 -17.07
N LYS A 101 -5.43 -15.58 -18.26
CA LYS A 101 -4.49 -16.01 -19.31
C LYS A 101 -3.92 -14.89 -20.21
N LYS A 102 -4.42 -13.65 -20.11
CA LYS A 102 -4.04 -12.56 -21.06
C LYS A 102 -2.70 -11.90 -20.75
N ARG A 103 -2.25 -11.94 -19.49
CA ARG A 103 -0.97 -11.40 -19.03
C ARG A 103 -0.42 -12.34 -17.97
N SER A 104 0.90 -12.55 -17.97
CA SER A 104 1.60 -13.29 -16.92
C SER A 104 1.82 -12.43 -15.68
N ASN A 105 2.16 -13.08 -14.57
CA ASN A 105 2.56 -12.45 -13.30
C ASN A 105 1.48 -11.51 -12.75
N VAL A 106 0.24 -12.00 -12.74
CA VAL A 106 -0.93 -11.24 -12.28
C VAL A 106 -1.42 -11.80 -10.95
N PHE A 107 -1.63 -10.90 -10.00
CA PHE A 107 -2.31 -11.22 -8.75
C PHE A 107 -3.51 -10.28 -8.56
N ARG A 108 -4.49 -10.74 -7.80
CA ARG A 108 -5.73 -10.02 -7.49
C ARG A 108 -5.65 -9.48 -6.07
N ILE A 109 -5.97 -8.20 -5.92
CA ILE A 109 -6.24 -7.57 -4.65
C ILE A 109 -7.76 -7.45 -4.52
N ILE A 110 -8.30 -8.05 -3.47
CA ILE A 110 -9.70 -8.01 -3.11
C ILE A 110 -9.80 -7.23 -1.81
N ASP A 111 -10.64 -6.20 -1.82
CA ASP A 111 -11.09 -5.48 -0.65
C ASP A 111 -12.63 -5.62 -0.57
N SER A 112 -13.23 -5.14 0.52
CA SER A 112 -14.65 -5.25 0.82
C SER A 112 -15.57 -4.92 -0.35
N SER A 113 -15.24 -3.89 -1.13
CA SER A 113 -15.98 -3.48 -2.32
C SER A 113 -15.14 -3.35 -3.59
N LEU A 114 -13.81 -3.37 -3.48
CA LEU A 114 -12.90 -3.14 -4.60
C LEU A 114 -12.24 -4.45 -5.03
N ARG A 115 -12.17 -4.70 -6.34
CA ARG A 115 -11.39 -5.82 -6.89
C ARG A 115 -10.46 -5.30 -7.98
N LEU A 116 -9.17 -5.54 -7.79
CA LEU A 116 -8.10 -5.01 -8.63
C LEU A 116 -7.22 -6.17 -9.11
N LEU A 117 -6.94 -6.24 -10.40
CA LEU A 117 -5.89 -7.09 -10.96
C LEU A 117 -4.62 -6.26 -11.10
N ILE A 118 -3.51 -6.77 -10.57
CA ILE A 118 -2.19 -6.14 -10.64
C ILE A 118 -1.25 -7.08 -11.37
N GLN A 119 -0.61 -6.54 -12.40
CA GLN A 119 0.43 -7.21 -13.16
C GLN A 119 1.79 -6.63 -12.74
N VAL A 120 2.71 -7.54 -12.49
CA VAL A 120 4.10 -7.26 -12.12
C VAL A 120 5.04 -7.73 -13.24
N GLN A 121 6.29 -7.27 -13.22
CA GLN A 121 7.25 -7.61 -14.27
C GLN A 121 7.67 -9.09 -14.17
N THR A 122 7.97 -9.57 -12.96
CA THR A 122 8.49 -10.93 -12.74
C THR A 122 7.64 -11.74 -11.76
N MET A 123 7.71 -13.07 -11.88
CA MET A 123 7.06 -14.01 -10.95
C MET A 123 7.67 -13.89 -9.54
N ALA A 124 8.98 -13.70 -9.43
CA ALA A 124 9.66 -13.50 -8.16
C ALA A 124 9.16 -12.24 -7.44
N GLU A 125 8.98 -11.13 -8.17
CA GLU A 125 8.40 -9.92 -7.58
C GLU A 125 6.95 -10.14 -7.14
N MET A 126 6.15 -10.88 -7.92
CA MET A 126 4.78 -11.25 -7.55
C MET A 126 4.76 -12.02 -6.22
N HIS A 127 5.57 -13.07 -6.07
CA HIS A 127 5.66 -13.82 -4.81
C HIS A 127 6.12 -12.92 -3.65
N SER A 128 7.14 -12.09 -3.88
CA SER A 128 7.62 -11.15 -2.86
C SER A 128 6.54 -10.11 -2.47
N TRP A 129 5.69 -9.69 -3.40
CA TRP A 129 4.54 -8.82 -3.09
C TRP A 129 3.49 -9.57 -2.26
N MET A 130 3.16 -10.80 -2.62
CA MET A 130 2.22 -11.65 -1.89
C MET A 130 2.71 -11.93 -0.46
N GLU A 131 3.99 -12.26 -0.28
CA GLU A 131 4.61 -12.48 1.02
C GLU A 131 4.51 -11.23 1.90
N LYS A 132 4.87 -10.05 1.37
CA LYS A 132 4.82 -8.79 2.13
C LYS A 132 3.39 -8.38 2.49
N LEU A 133 2.43 -8.57 1.58
CA LEU A 133 1.01 -8.32 1.86
C LEU A 133 0.48 -9.27 2.94
N SER A 134 0.88 -10.55 2.89
CA SER A 134 0.49 -11.54 3.90
C SER A 134 1.12 -11.24 5.27
N ALA A 135 2.39 -10.82 5.31
CA ALA A 135 3.09 -10.43 6.53
C ALA A 135 2.43 -9.20 7.19
N GLY A 136 2.14 -8.15 6.43
CA GLY A 136 1.48 -6.95 6.97
C GLY A 136 0.07 -7.24 7.53
N LYS A 137 -0.68 -8.18 6.93
CA LYS A 137 -1.97 -8.61 7.47
C LYS A 137 -1.84 -9.36 8.80
N LEU A 138 -0.78 -10.16 8.97
CA LEU A 138 -0.49 -10.86 10.22
C LEU A 138 -0.13 -9.88 11.34
N GLU A 139 0.66 -8.83 11.06
CA GLU A 139 0.98 -7.80 12.05
C GLU A 139 -0.27 -7.14 12.64
N ILE A 140 -1.29 -6.85 11.81
CA ILE A 140 -2.57 -6.30 12.27
C ILE A 140 -3.30 -7.30 13.18
N LYS A 141 -3.42 -8.56 12.76
CA LYS A 141 -4.12 -9.59 13.54
C LYS A 141 -3.48 -9.81 14.91
N VAL A 142 -2.14 -9.81 14.94
CA VAL A 142 -1.37 -9.94 16.17
C VAL A 142 -1.62 -8.73 17.07
N LYS A 143 -1.57 -7.51 16.54
CA LYS A 143 -1.83 -6.27 17.30
C LYS A 143 -3.24 -6.26 17.92
N VAL A 144 -4.27 -6.59 17.13
CA VAL A 144 -5.67 -6.68 17.63
C VAL A 144 -5.83 -7.74 18.73
N ARG A 145 -5.14 -8.88 18.62
CA ARG A 145 -5.15 -9.93 19.64
C ARG A 145 -4.50 -9.47 20.95
N TYR A 146 -3.40 -8.73 20.88
CA TYR A 146 -2.76 -8.17 22.08
C TYR A 146 -3.63 -7.12 22.76
N ASP A 147 -4.22 -6.20 22.00
CA ASP A 147 -5.08 -5.14 22.55
C ASP A 147 -6.33 -5.73 23.24
N SER A 148 -6.96 -6.74 22.64
CA SER A 148 -8.09 -7.45 23.26
C SER A 148 -7.69 -8.22 24.53
N PHE A 149 -6.50 -8.83 24.56
CA PHE A 149 -6.00 -9.51 25.75
C PHE A 149 -5.66 -8.54 26.90
N LEU A 150 -5.10 -7.37 26.59
CA LEU A 150 -4.86 -6.31 27.57
C LEU A 150 -6.17 -5.77 28.14
N PHE A 151 -7.17 -5.49 27.29
CA PHE A 151 -8.49 -5.06 27.74
C PHE A 151 -9.21 -6.10 28.61
N SER A 152 -9.01 -7.40 28.34
CA SER A 152 -9.57 -8.47 29.17
C SER A 152 -8.92 -8.55 30.56
N LYS A 153 -7.62 -8.25 30.68
CA LYS A 153 -6.92 -8.25 31.98
C LYS A 153 -7.24 -7.04 32.84
N VAL A 154 -7.53 -5.88 32.23
CA VAL A 154 -7.89 -4.66 32.96
C VAL A 154 -9.29 -4.76 33.60
N LYS A 155 -10.17 -5.63 33.12
CA LYS A 155 -11.52 -5.84 33.66
C LYS A 155 -11.60 -6.73 34.92
N ILE A 156 -10.49 -7.25 35.47
CA ILE A 156 -10.49 -8.20 36.61
C ILE A 156 -10.12 -7.55 37.96
N PHE A 157 -9.97 -6.22 38.02
CA PHE A 157 -9.76 -5.51 39.29
C PHE A 157 -10.92 -4.55 39.59
N LEU A 158 -12.07 -5.11 39.98
CA LEU A 158 -13.12 -4.43 40.74
C LEU A 158 -13.74 -5.43 41.72
#